data_AF-A0A554JTD0-F1
#
_entry.id   AF-A0A554JTD0-F1
#
_cell.length_a   1.000
_cell.length_b   1.000
_cell.length_c   1.000
_cell.angle_alpha   90.00
_cell.angle_beta   90.00
_cell.angle_gamma   90.00
#
_symmetry.space_group_name_H-M   'P 1'
#
loop_
_entity.id
_entity.type
_entity.pdbx_description
1 polymer ?
#
loop_
_entity_poly.entity_id
_entity_poly.type
_entity_poly.pdbx_seq_one_letter_code
_entity_poly.pdbx_strand_id
1 'polypeptide(L)'
;MECPFCHQDPDTYTLVHRLDGSGQVMACIPCAIQQGLYCEKHQVPHSGHDSGGTVCMECIKDDLREFAGEAPHFYTQLMDSLPEVERARIREWTDDMGDIWGEPALVVLRGLVMEARRRHVAITDVVQDVIVDNFADAILPRAY
;
A
#
# COMPACT_ATOMS: atom_id res chain seq x y z
N MET A 1 22.97 -7.12 20.77
CA MET A 1 21.70 -6.38 21.00
C MET A 1 20.58 -7.39 20.95
N GLU A 2 19.64 -7.48 21.87
CA GLU A 2 18.62 -8.55 21.75
C GLU A 2 17.50 -8.19 20.77
N CYS A 3 17.10 -9.14 19.92
CA CYS A 3 15.91 -9.00 19.08
C CYS A 3 14.64 -8.99 19.95
N PRO A 4 13.73 -8.02 19.80
CA PRO A 4 12.53 -7.89 20.63
C PRO A 4 11.50 -9.01 20.43
N PHE A 5 11.63 -9.79 19.36
CA PHE A 5 10.66 -10.85 19.02
C PHE A 5 11.11 -12.25 19.46
N CYS A 6 12.39 -12.57 19.31
CA CYS A 6 12.92 -13.89 19.69
C CYS A 6 13.85 -13.86 20.92
N HIS A 7 14.20 -12.67 21.42
CA HIS A 7 15.11 -12.47 22.56
C HIS A 7 16.51 -13.09 22.38
N GLN A 8 16.94 -13.29 21.13
CA GLN A 8 18.29 -13.73 20.78
C GLN A 8 19.14 -12.55 20.31
N ASP A 9 20.47 -12.70 20.31
CA ASP A 9 21.43 -11.72 19.77
C ASP A 9 22.07 -12.23 18.46
N PRO A 10 21.35 -12.18 17.32
CA PRO A 10 21.89 -12.57 16.02
C PRO A 10 22.90 -11.57 15.45
N ASP A 11 23.65 -11.98 14.43
CA ASP A 11 24.65 -11.12 13.77
C ASP A 11 24.04 -10.10 12.80
N THR A 12 22.75 -10.23 12.44
CA THR A 12 22.08 -9.40 11.43
C THR A 12 20.78 -8.79 11.94
N TYR A 13 20.65 -7.48 11.77
CA TYR A 13 19.49 -6.69 12.15
C TYR A 13 19.01 -5.80 11.02
N THR A 14 17.74 -5.43 11.10
CA THR A 14 17.12 -4.40 10.28
C THR A 14 16.25 -3.49 11.16
N LEU A 15 16.11 -2.24 10.74
CA LEU A 15 15.22 -1.27 11.39
C LEU A 15 13.84 -1.40 10.74
N VAL A 16 12.82 -1.77 11.51
CA VAL A 16 11.45 -1.98 11.03
C VAL A 16 10.46 -1.12 11.78
N HIS A 17 9.34 -0.77 11.14
CA HIS A 17 8.23 -0.11 11.81
C HIS A 17 7.50 -1.06 12.75
N ARG A 18 7.10 -0.56 13.91
CA ARG A 18 6.23 -1.31 14.82
C ARG A 18 4.80 -1.31 14.28
N LEU A 19 4.12 -2.45 14.40
CA LEU A 19 2.73 -2.62 13.95
C LEU A 19 1.74 -1.73 14.72
N ASP A 20 2.10 -1.34 15.95
CA ASP A 20 1.31 -0.44 16.80
C ASP A 20 1.51 1.05 16.45
N GLY A 21 2.32 1.37 15.44
CA GLY A 21 2.61 2.74 15.04
C GLY A 21 3.52 3.52 16.00
N SER A 22 4.04 2.90 17.07
CA SER A 22 4.86 3.58 18.09
C SER A 22 6.30 3.89 17.66
N GLY A 23 6.58 3.85 16.36
CA GLY A 23 7.88 4.17 15.76
C GLY A 23 8.57 2.95 15.15
N GLN A 24 9.89 2.88 15.33
CA GLN A 24 10.74 1.84 14.73
C GLN A 24 11.45 1.01 15.80
N VAL A 25 11.86 -0.21 15.45
CA VAL A 25 12.61 -1.12 16.32
C VAL A 25 13.63 -1.92 15.51
N MET A 26 14.77 -2.21 16.13
CA MET A 26 15.76 -3.13 15.57
C MET A 26 15.30 -4.56 15.79
N ALA A 27 15.12 -5.32 14.72
CA ALA A 27 14.75 -6.72 14.76
C ALA A 27 15.69 -7.54 13.87
N CYS A 28 15.87 -8.82 14.19
CA CYS A 28 16.58 -9.69 13.29
C CYS A 28 15.75 -9.98 12.04
N ILE A 29 16.42 -10.19 10.91
CA ILE A 29 15.76 -10.38 9.61
C ILE A 29 14.74 -11.54 9.64
N PRO A 30 15.04 -12.73 10.21
CA PRO A 30 14.07 -13.82 10.26
C PRO A 30 12.78 -13.45 11.01
N CYS A 31 12.90 -12.80 12.17
CA CYS A 31 11.74 -12.34 12.91
C CYS A 31 10.99 -11.23 12.15
N ALA A 32 11.70 -10.30 11.53
CA ALA A 32 11.09 -9.24 10.73
C ALA A 32 10.27 -9.81 9.56
N ILE A 33 10.76 -10.87 8.88
CA ILE A 33 10.02 -11.59 7.85
C ILE A 33 8.79 -12.28 8.44
N GLN A 34 8.95 -13.01 9.55
CA GLN A 34 7.85 -13.72 10.21
C GLN A 34 6.74 -12.77 10.69
N GLN A 35 7.10 -11.56 11.10
CA GLN A 35 6.15 -10.51 11.51
C GLN A 35 5.58 -9.70 10.34
N GLY A 36 5.96 -10.00 9.09
CA GLY A 36 5.49 -9.29 7.90
C GLY A 36 6.02 -7.85 7.78
N LEU A 37 7.17 -7.56 8.42
CA LEU A 37 7.79 -6.24 8.49
C LEU A 37 8.98 -6.09 7.53
N TYR A 38 9.31 -7.14 6.79
CA TYR A 38 10.44 -7.18 5.89
C TYR A 38 10.08 -7.95 4.62
N CYS A 39 10.49 -7.39 3.48
CA CYS A 39 10.25 -7.99 2.18
C CYS A 39 11.36 -8.99 1.85
N GLU A 40 11.02 -10.28 1.80
CA GLU A 40 11.97 -11.32 1.40
C GLU A 40 12.36 -11.19 -0.09
N LYS A 41 11.46 -10.74 -0.96
CA LYS A 41 11.74 -10.57 -2.40
C LYS A 41 12.81 -9.50 -2.66
N HIS A 42 12.65 -8.32 -2.05
CA HIS A 42 13.52 -7.16 -2.31
C HIS A 42 14.58 -6.91 -1.24
N GLN A 43 14.60 -7.72 -0.16
CA GLN A 43 15.56 -7.64 0.93
C GLN A 43 15.61 -6.24 1.58
N VAL A 44 14.44 -5.66 1.84
CA VAL A 44 14.28 -4.34 2.48
C VAL A 44 13.18 -4.37 3.54
N PRO A 45 13.29 -3.57 4.61
CA PRO A 45 12.20 -3.40 5.57
C PRO A 45 10.99 -2.77 4.88
N HIS A 46 9.80 -3.17 5.31
CA HIS A 46 8.57 -2.52 4.87
C HIS A 46 8.46 -1.11 5.46
N SER A 47 7.86 -0.21 4.70
CA SER A 47 7.48 1.12 5.18
C SER A 47 6.16 1.03 5.94
N GLY A 48 6.08 1.71 7.09
CA GLY A 48 4.83 1.88 7.80
C GLY A 48 3.89 2.79 7.02
N HIS A 49 2.59 2.46 7.01
CA HIS A 49 1.56 3.27 6.37
C HIS A 49 0.52 3.74 7.39
N ASP A 50 0.07 4.98 7.26
CA ASP A 50 -0.79 5.68 8.25
C ASP A 50 -2.15 4.97 8.49
N SER A 51 -2.57 4.09 7.59
CA SER A 51 -3.80 3.31 7.65
C SER A 51 -3.66 1.95 8.36
N GLY A 52 -2.49 1.65 8.93
CA GLY A 52 -2.19 0.39 9.61
C GLY A 52 -1.73 -0.68 8.64
N GLY A 53 -0.58 -1.29 8.95
CA GLY A 53 0.11 -2.25 8.09
C GLY A 53 1.45 -1.73 7.57
N THR A 54 2.20 -2.60 6.92
CA THR A 54 3.49 -2.26 6.32
C THR A 54 3.59 -2.85 4.92
N VAL A 55 4.23 -2.13 4.00
CA VAL A 55 4.38 -2.59 2.62
C VAL A 55 5.77 -2.27 2.07
N CYS A 56 6.24 -3.12 1.16
CA CYS A 56 7.46 -2.88 0.40
C CYS A 56 7.18 -1.92 -0.76
N MET A 57 7.89 -0.78 -0.79
CA MET A 57 7.79 0.18 -1.90
C MET A 57 8.30 -0.39 -3.23
N GLU A 58 9.24 -1.33 -3.22
CA GLU A 58 9.70 -2.00 -4.43
C GLU A 58 8.67 -3.01 -4.98
N CYS A 59 7.94 -3.72 -4.11
CA CYS A 59 6.78 -4.52 -4.54
C CYS A 59 5.72 -3.65 -5.21
N ILE A 60 5.43 -2.47 -4.63
CA ILE A 60 4.48 -1.52 -5.23
C ILE A 60 4.97 -1.09 -6.62
N LYS A 61 6.26 -0.78 -6.79
CA LYS A 61 6.82 -0.39 -8.10
C LYS A 61 6.75 -1.53 -9.12
N ASP A 62 7.00 -2.76 -8.70
CA ASP A 62 6.88 -3.93 -9.58
C ASP A 62 5.44 -4.10 -10.06
N ASP A 63 4.47 -4.05 -9.15
CA ASP A 63 3.05 -4.16 -9.49
C ASP A 63 2.58 -3.00 -10.37
N LEU A 64 3.01 -1.78 -10.08
CA LEU A 64 2.71 -0.62 -10.92
C LEU A 64 3.19 -0.81 -12.36
N ARG A 65 4.34 -1.46 -12.58
CA ARG A 65 4.84 -1.76 -13.93
C ARG A 65 4.05 -2.89 -14.57
N GLU A 66 3.70 -3.92 -13.80
CA GLU A 66 2.93 -5.07 -14.27
C GLU A 66 1.52 -4.65 -14.72
N PHE A 67 0.84 -3.86 -13.91
CA PHE A 67 -0.56 -3.47 -14.11
C PHE A 67 -0.74 -2.10 -14.80
N ALA A 68 0.33 -1.42 -15.22
CA ALA A 68 0.25 -0.10 -15.86
C ALA A 68 -0.73 -0.08 -17.05
N GLY A 69 -0.74 -1.15 -17.87
CA GLY A 69 -1.63 -1.27 -19.02
C GLY A 69 -3.11 -1.44 -18.65
N GLU A 70 -3.40 -1.88 -17.43
CA GLU A 70 -4.76 -2.07 -16.90
C GLU A 70 -5.26 -0.85 -16.13
N ALA A 71 -4.40 0.13 -15.84
CA ALA A 71 -4.76 1.33 -15.09
C ALA A 71 -6.00 2.06 -15.65
N PRO A 72 -6.14 2.28 -16.98
CA PRO A 72 -7.33 2.92 -17.53
C PRO A 72 -8.60 2.11 -17.30
N HIS A 73 -8.50 0.78 -17.30
CA HIS A 73 -9.64 -0.11 -17.07
C HIS A 73 -10.16 0.02 -15.64
N PHE A 74 -9.27 -0.08 -14.64
CA PHE A 74 -9.66 0.09 -13.24
C PHE A 74 -10.22 1.48 -12.97
N TYR A 75 -9.60 2.52 -13.55
CA TYR A 75 -10.08 3.89 -13.43
C TYR A 75 -11.50 4.04 -13.98
N THR A 76 -11.75 3.62 -15.23
CA THR A 76 -13.09 3.67 -15.83
C THR A 76 -14.10 2.87 -15.02
N GLN A 77 -13.75 1.67 -14.56
CA GLN A 77 -14.65 0.84 -13.76
C GLN A 77 -15.11 1.54 -12.48
N LEU A 78 -14.19 2.19 -11.75
CA LEU A 78 -14.52 2.97 -10.56
C LEU A 78 -15.37 4.21 -10.90
N MET A 79 -14.99 4.94 -11.94
CA MET A 79 -15.69 6.16 -12.35
C MET A 79 -17.09 5.92 -12.94
N ASP A 80 -17.36 4.74 -13.48
CA ASP A 80 -18.70 4.39 -13.96
C ASP A 80 -19.59 3.85 -12.84
N SER A 81 -19.00 3.27 -11.80
CA SER A 81 -19.74 2.55 -10.75
C SER A 81 -20.00 3.39 -9.50
N LEU A 82 -19.10 4.30 -9.15
CA LEU A 82 -19.19 5.06 -7.91
C LEU A 82 -20.19 6.24 -7.99
N PRO A 83 -20.80 6.63 -6.87
CA PRO A 83 -21.64 7.82 -6.81
C PRO A 83 -20.82 9.11 -7.08
N GLU A 84 -21.50 10.15 -7.58
CA GLU A 84 -20.83 11.40 -8.01
C GLU A 84 -19.95 12.04 -6.94
N VAL A 85 -20.35 11.96 -5.67
CA VAL A 85 -19.55 12.49 -4.55
C VAL A 85 -18.19 11.80 -4.46
N GLU A 86 -18.14 10.48 -4.57
CA GLU A 86 -16.89 9.71 -4.52
C GLU A 86 -16.06 9.91 -5.78
N ARG A 87 -16.71 10.04 -6.95
CA ARG A 87 -16.03 10.39 -8.20
C ARG A 87 -15.35 11.75 -8.13
N ALA A 88 -16.01 12.74 -7.54
CA ALA A 88 -15.44 14.07 -7.33
C ALA A 88 -14.21 14.00 -6.42
N ARG A 89 -14.28 13.22 -5.32
CA ARG A 89 -13.14 13.01 -4.41
C ARG A 89 -11.95 12.33 -5.10
N ILE A 90 -12.21 11.31 -5.93
CA ILE A 90 -11.15 10.67 -6.71
C ILE A 90 -10.53 11.68 -7.68
N ARG A 91 -11.33 12.49 -8.39
CA ARG A 91 -10.81 13.50 -9.31
C ARG A 91 -9.95 14.54 -8.61
N GLU A 92 -10.44 15.11 -7.51
CA GLU A 92 -9.70 16.08 -6.68
C GLU A 92 -8.35 15.51 -6.25
N TRP A 93 -8.35 14.29 -5.70
CA TRP A 93 -7.12 13.62 -5.32
C TRP A 93 -6.17 13.37 -6.51
N THR A 94 -6.70 12.94 -7.67
CA THR A 94 -5.86 12.71 -8.85
C THR A 94 -5.31 14.00 -9.45
N ASP A 95 -6.04 15.10 -9.36
CA ASP A 95 -5.61 16.41 -9.82
C ASP A 95 -4.46 16.93 -8.93
N ASP A 96 -4.59 16.80 -7.60
CA ASP A 96 -3.53 17.15 -6.64
C ASP A 96 -2.23 16.35 -6.85
N MET A 97 -2.36 15.12 -7.33
CA MET A 97 -1.24 14.19 -7.54
C MET A 97 -0.71 14.20 -8.99
N GLY A 98 -1.41 14.85 -9.92
CA GLY A 98 -1.12 14.80 -11.36
C GLY A 98 0.27 15.32 -11.70
N ASP A 99 0.72 16.36 -11.00
CA ASP A 99 2.06 16.95 -11.18
C ASP A 99 3.20 16.01 -10.72
N ILE A 100 2.91 15.05 -9.84
CA ILE A 100 3.89 14.13 -9.26
C ILE A 100 3.90 12.80 -10.00
N TRP A 101 2.72 12.28 -10.31
CA TRP A 101 2.54 10.89 -10.74
C TRP A 101 1.97 10.74 -12.16
N GLY A 102 1.62 11.86 -12.81
CA GLY A 102 1.16 11.88 -14.19
C GLY A 102 -0.34 11.59 -14.31
N GLU A 103 -0.68 10.56 -15.10
CA GLU A 103 -2.08 10.31 -15.47
C GLU A 103 -2.94 9.87 -14.28
N PRO A 104 -4.20 10.37 -14.15
CA PRO A 104 -5.12 10.00 -13.07
C PRO A 104 -5.29 8.49 -12.86
N ALA A 105 -5.29 7.73 -13.96
CA ALA A 105 -5.40 6.27 -13.92
C ALA A 105 -4.23 5.61 -13.17
N LEU A 106 -3.00 6.12 -13.33
CA LEU A 106 -1.81 5.61 -12.63
C LEU A 106 -1.84 5.98 -11.14
N VAL A 107 -2.35 7.16 -10.81
CA VAL A 107 -2.57 7.58 -9.41
C VAL A 107 -3.54 6.62 -8.72
N VAL A 108 -4.67 6.32 -9.36
CA VAL A 108 -5.66 5.36 -8.84
C VAL A 108 -5.08 3.95 -8.74
N LEU A 109 -4.36 3.48 -9.76
CA LEU A 109 -3.68 2.19 -9.71
C LEU A 109 -2.72 2.09 -8.52
N ARG A 110 -1.98 3.17 -8.20
CA ARG A 110 -1.10 3.20 -7.03
C ARG A 110 -1.88 3.00 -5.74
N GLY A 111 -3.00 3.70 -5.55
CA GLY A 111 -3.86 3.51 -4.38
C GLY A 111 -4.35 2.06 -4.26
N LEU A 112 -4.80 1.49 -5.38
CA LEU A 112 -5.26 0.10 -5.45
C LEU A 112 -4.16 -0.92 -5.12
N VAL A 113 -2.98 -0.79 -5.72
CA VAL A 113 -1.82 -1.66 -5.46
C VAL A 113 -1.39 -1.60 -4.00
N MET A 114 -1.31 -0.39 -3.44
CA MET A 114 -0.93 -0.19 -2.04
C MET A 114 -1.92 -0.89 -1.11
N GLU A 115 -3.22 -0.71 -1.33
CA GLU A 115 -4.26 -1.32 -0.52
C GLU A 115 -4.31 -2.85 -0.67
N ALA A 116 -4.16 -3.35 -1.90
CA ALA A 116 -4.11 -4.78 -2.19
C ALA A 116 -2.93 -5.45 -1.48
N ARG A 117 -1.74 -4.85 -1.53
CA ARG A 117 -0.55 -5.34 -0.84
C ARG A 117 -0.69 -5.29 0.67
N ARG A 118 -1.25 -4.22 1.21
CA ARG A 118 -1.50 -4.06 2.65
C ARG A 118 -2.43 -5.15 3.19
N ARG A 119 -3.46 -5.50 2.41
CA ARG A 119 -4.47 -6.51 2.77
C ARG A 119 -4.11 -7.93 2.33
N HIS A 120 -3.04 -8.12 1.56
CA HIS A 120 -2.68 -9.39 0.92
C HIS A 120 -3.80 -9.98 0.06
N VAL A 121 -4.49 -9.14 -0.72
CA VAL A 121 -5.58 -9.52 -1.65
C VAL A 121 -5.25 -9.11 -3.09
N ALA A 122 -6.05 -9.52 -4.06
CA ALA A 122 -5.88 -9.07 -5.44
C ALA A 122 -6.36 -7.63 -5.63
N ILE A 123 -5.80 -6.91 -6.62
CA ILE A 123 -6.24 -5.56 -6.99
C ILE A 123 -7.74 -5.55 -7.33
N THR A 124 -8.22 -6.57 -8.04
CA THR A 124 -9.64 -6.73 -8.39
C THR A 124 -10.55 -6.84 -7.18
N ASP A 125 -10.08 -7.43 -6.08
CA ASP A 125 -10.86 -7.53 -4.85
C ASP A 125 -11.01 -6.15 -4.20
N VAL A 126 -9.94 -5.34 -4.21
CA VAL A 126 -10.00 -3.95 -3.73
C VAL A 126 -10.95 -3.11 -4.57
N VAL A 127 -10.89 -3.22 -5.90
CA VAL A 127 -11.83 -2.52 -6.80
C VAL A 127 -13.27 -2.92 -6.47
N GLN A 128 -13.53 -4.20 -6.30
CA GLN A 128 -14.87 -4.71 -6.00
C GLN A 128 -15.37 -4.18 -4.65
N ASP A 129 -14.53 -4.15 -3.62
CA ASP A 129 -14.90 -3.61 -2.32
C ASP A 129 -15.26 -2.13 -2.40
N VAL A 130 -14.43 -1.32 -3.07
CA VAL A 130 -14.70 0.12 -3.28
C VAL A 130 -16.05 0.34 -3.97
N ILE A 131 -16.37 -0.48 -4.97
CA ILE A 131 -17.64 -0.41 -5.70
C ILE A 131 -18.82 -0.85 -4.84
N VAL A 132 -18.71 -1.97 -4.13
CA VAL A 132 -19.79 -2.52 -3.28
C VAL A 132 -20.09 -1.58 -2.11
N ASP A 133 -19.05 -1.06 -1.48
CA ASP A 133 -19.16 -0.14 -0.35
C ASP A 133 -19.58 1.27 -0.80
N ASN A 134 -19.51 1.55 -2.11
CA ASN A 134 -19.75 2.86 -2.71
C ASN A 134 -18.90 3.96 -2.08
N PHE A 135 -17.64 3.64 -1.75
CA PHE A 135 -16.79 4.51 -0.95
C PHE A 135 -15.30 4.34 -1.28
N ALA A 136 -14.61 5.43 -1.62
CA ALA A 136 -13.25 5.42 -2.13
C ALA A 136 -12.15 5.45 -1.05
N ASP A 137 -12.51 5.51 0.24
CA ASP A 137 -11.58 5.66 1.37
C ASP A 137 -10.50 4.57 1.45
N ALA A 138 -10.73 3.41 0.85
CA ALA A 138 -9.73 2.34 0.81
C ALA A 138 -8.50 2.70 -0.05
N ILE A 139 -8.67 3.57 -1.05
CA ILE A 139 -7.61 3.91 -2.02
C ILE A 139 -7.16 5.37 -1.95
N LEU A 140 -7.97 6.24 -1.33
CA LEU A 140 -7.60 7.63 -1.09
C LEU A 140 -6.64 7.74 0.11
N PRO A 141 -5.67 8.68 0.08
CA PRO A 141 -4.91 9.02 1.27
C PRO A 141 -5.87 9.53 2.35
N ARG A 142 -5.69 9.06 3.59
CA ARG A 142 -6.47 9.58 4.72
C ARG A 142 -6.01 11.02 4.99
N ALA A 143 -6.96 11.96 5.06
CA ALA A 143 -6.67 13.34 5.42
C ALA A 143 -6.09 13.38 6.85
N TYR A 144 -4.99 14.14 7.01
CA TYR A 144 -4.32 14.39 8.29
C TYR A 144 -5.15 15.27 9.23
#